data_AF-A0A7W4EY16-F1
#
_entry.id   AF-A0A7W4EY16-F1
#
_cell.length_a   1.000
_cell.length_b   1.000
_cell.length_c   1.000
_cell.angle_alpha   90.00
_cell.angle_beta   90.00
_cell.angle_gamma   90.00
#
_symmetry.space_group_name_H-M   'P 1'
#
loop_
_entity.id
_entity.type
_entity.pdbx_description
1 polymer ?
#
loop_
_entity_poly.entity_id
_entity_poly.type
_entity_poly.pdbx_seq_one_letter_code
_entity_poly.pdbx_strand_id
1 'polypeptide(L)'
;MDNNKINKISKYILIGFGLLVVGSFMRDIFIYGPRLREKGRYTIGYTYKYSQYKGGSRIYYKYKVGNKLYYSNTAVGGIKKNRLLEKRFLVRYVYDDIDLEEILLVYPVPDSIKDAPPEGWKKKPEWAVETAISNSDWW
;
A
#
# COMPACT_ATOMS: atom_id res chain seq x y z
N MET A 1 -41.55 -23.87 -9.23
CA MET A 1 -40.29 -23.73 -10.00
C MET A 1 -39.46 -24.97 -9.74
N ASP A 2 -38.95 -25.65 -10.77
CA ASP A 2 -38.26 -26.94 -10.63
C ASP A 2 -36.92 -26.79 -9.88
N ASN A 3 -36.73 -27.56 -8.81
CA ASN A 3 -35.50 -27.57 -8.00
C ASN A 3 -34.25 -27.85 -8.84
N ASN A 4 -34.38 -28.60 -9.94
CA ASN A 4 -33.27 -28.90 -10.84
C ASN A 4 -32.82 -27.66 -11.65
N LYS A 5 -33.77 -26.81 -12.06
CA LYS A 5 -33.46 -25.51 -12.69
C LYS A 5 -32.83 -24.53 -11.71
N ILE A 6 -33.30 -24.51 -10.46
CA ILE A 6 -32.75 -23.65 -9.40
C ILE A 6 -31.29 -24.03 -9.11
N ASN A 7 -30.98 -25.33 -8.95
CA ASN A 7 -29.60 -25.79 -8.71
C ASN A 7 -28.65 -25.47 -9.87
N LYS A 8 -29.14 -25.56 -11.12
CA LYS A 8 -28.34 -25.21 -12.30
C LYS A 8 -28.02 -23.71 -12.36
N ILE A 9 -29.01 -22.85 -12.06
CA ILE A 9 -28.81 -21.39 -12.00
C ILE A 9 -27.84 -21.02 -10.87
N SER A 10 -28.01 -21.59 -9.68
CA SER A 10 -27.11 -21.37 -8.54
C SER A 10 -25.66 -21.75 -8.84
N LYS A 11 -25.44 -22.85 -9.59
CA LYS A 11 -24.10 -23.26 -10.02
C LYS A 11 -23.43 -22.25 -10.95
N TYR A 12 -24.17 -21.68 -11.90
CA TYR A 12 -23.62 -20.64 -12.79
C TYR A 12 -23.32 -19.34 -12.05
N ILE A 13 -24.15 -18.97 -11.07
CA ILE A 13 -23.89 -17.81 -10.20
C ILE A 13 -22.60 -18.04 -9.38
N LEU A 14 -22.42 -19.22 -8.82
CA LEU A 14 -21.20 -19.59 -8.08
C LEU A 14 -19.95 -19.55 -8.96
N ILE A 15 -20.02 -20.08 -10.19
CA ILE A 15 -18.90 -20.02 -11.14
C ILE A 15 -18.58 -18.57 -11.53
N GLY A 16 -19.61 -17.76 -11.81
CA GLY A 16 -19.44 -16.33 -12.12
C GLY A 16 -18.80 -15.58 -10.96
N PHE A 17 -19.24 -15.83 -9.73
CA PHE A 17 -18.64 -15.24 -8.53
C PHE A 17 -17.18 -15.68 -8.35
N GLY A 18 -16.88 -16.98 -8.57
CA GLY A 18 -15.52 -17.49 -8.55
C GLY A 18 -14.60 -16.80 -9.56
N LEU A 19 -15.06 -16.60 -10.80
CA LEU A 19 -14.30 -15.88 -11.82
C LEU A 19 -14.06 -14.41 -11.47
N LEU A 20 -15.02 -13.73 -10.83
CA LEU A 20 -14.85 -12.35 -10.35
C LEU A 20 -13.77 -12.24 -9.26
N VAL A 21 -13.77 -13.20 -8.32
CA VAL A 21 -12.75 -13.26 -7.26
C VAL A 21 -11.37 -13.48 -7.88
N VAL A 22 -11.23 -14.50 -8.74
CA VAL A 22 -9.95 -14.79 -9.41
C VAL A 22 -9.47 -13.61 -10.26
N GLY A 23 -10.36 -12.99 -11.03
CA GLY A 23 -10.03 -11.81 -11.84
C GLY A 23 -9.51 -10.64 -11.01
N SER A 24 -10.06 -10.44 -9.81
CA SER A 24 -9.59 -9.40 -8.88
C SER A 24 -8.17 -9.70 -8.37
N PHE A 25 -7.88 -10.95 -7.97
CA PHE A 25 -6.53 -11.36 -7.59
C PHE A 25 -5.51 -11.25 -8.73
N MET A 26 -5.92 -11.60 -9.96
CA MET A 26 -5.07 -11.48 -11.15
C MET A 26 -4.69 -10.01 -11.42
N ARG A 27 -5.62 -9.07 -11.20
CA ARG A 27 -5.33 -7.62 -11.33
C ARG A 27 -4.20 -7.19 -10.38
N ASP A 28 -4.25 -7.63 -9.14
CA ASP A 28 -3.24 -7.27 -8.13
C ASP A 28 -1.86 -7.83 -8.49
N ILE A 29 -1.80 -9.11 -8.90
CA ILE A 29 -0.53 -9.80 -9.22
C ILE A 29 0.08 -9.29 -10.53
N PHE A 30 -0.72 -9.14 -11.59
CA PHE A 30 -0.21 -8.91 -12.94
C PHE A 30 -0.24 -7.45 -13.38
N ILE A 31 -1.04 -6.59 -12.74
CA ILE A 31 -1.14 -5.17 -13.12
C ILE A 31 -0.47 -4.29 -12.06
N TYR A 32 -0.86 -4.42 -10.78
CA TYR A 32 -0.36 -3.49 -9.75
C TYR A 32 1.07 -3.75 -9.32
N GLY A 33 1.41 -5.00 -8.99
CA GLY A 33 2.76 -5.35 -8.56
C GLY A 33 3.85 -4.95 -9.58
N PRO A 34 3.73 -5.31 -10.87
CA PRO A 34 4.69 -4.94 -11.90
C PRO A 34 4.80 -3.43 -12.10
N ARG A 35 3.67 -2.69 -12.15
CA ARG A 35 3.68 -1.23 -12.31
C ARG A 35 4.41 -0.53 -11.17
N LEU A 36 4.20 -0.94 -9.93
CA LEU A 36 4.93 -0.41 -8.77
C LEU A 36 6.43 -0.77 -8.78
N ARG A 37 6.82 -1.86 -9.44
CA ARG A 37 8.24 -2.23 -9.58
C ARG A 37 8.94 -1.46 -10.69
N GLU A 38 8.29 -1.30 -11.84
CA GLU A 38 8.89 -0.72 -13.04
C GLU A 38 8.82 0.80 -13.08
N LYS A 39 7.70 1.37 -12.63
CA LYS A 39 7.42 2.81 -12.66
C LYS A 39 7.35 3.44 -11.27
N GLY A 40 7.49 2.63 -10.22
CA GLY A 40 7.42 3.11 -8.84
C GLY A 40 8.54 4.09 -8.52
N ARG A 41 8.14 5.24 -7.98
CA ARG A 41 9.03 6.22 -7.37
C ARG A 41 8.76 6.26 -5.87
N TYR A 42 9.67 6.87 -5.14
CA TYR A 42 9.59 6.97 -3.68
C TYR A 42 9.48 8.43 -3.24
N THR A 43 8.73 8.68 -2.18
CA THR A 43 8.62 9.98 -1.52
C THR A 43 8.44 9.78 -0.01
N ILE A 44 8.27 10.86 0.74
CA ILE A 44 8.01 10.85 2.18
C ILE A 44 6.50 10.99 2.41
N GLY A 45 5.94 10.04 3.16
CA GLY A 45 4.60 10.10 3.72
C GLY A 45 4.62 10.51 5.18
N TYR A 46 3.68 11.38 5.56
CA TYR A 46 3.47 11.88 6.90
C TYR A 46 2.15 11.36 7.41
N THR A 47 2.18 10.53 8.45
CA THR A 47 0.97 10.04 9.10
C THR A 47 0.38 11.12 9.99
N TYR A 48 -0.93 11.34 9.89
CA TYR A 48 -1.61 12.41 10.63
C TYR A 48 -2.83 11.94 11.42
N LYS A 49 -3.35 10.75 11.13
CA LYS A 49 -4.49 10.18 11.86
C LYS A 49 -4.33 8.67 12.01
N TYR A 50 -4.73 8.18 13.15
CA TYR A 50 -4.82 6.75 13.47
C TYR A 50 -6.23 6.47 13.98
N SER A 51 -6.88 5.45 13.42
CA SER A 51 -8.22 5.02 13.81
C SER A 51 -8.21 3.54 14.14
N GLN A 52 -8.65 3.19 15.34
CA GLN A 52 -8.76 1.79 15.80
C GLN A 52 -10.23 1.37 15.83
N TYR A 53 -10.53 0.16 15.38
CA TYR A 53 -11.86 -0.43 15.40
C TYR A 53 -11.78 -1.91 15.80
N LYS A 54 -12.93 -2.55 16.08
CA LYS A 54 -13.03 -3.89 16.69
C LYS A 54 -12.40 -5.04 15.88
N GLY A 55 -11.88 -4.78 14.67
CA GLY A 55 -11.25 -5.78 13.80
C GLY A 55 -10.00 -5.28 13.09
N GLY A 56 -9.42 -4.16 13.51
CA GLY A 56 -8.23 -3.63 12.85
C GLY A 56 -7.94 -2.19 13.21
N SER A 57 -6.93 -1.64 12.56
CA SER A 57 -6.59 -0.22 12.67
C SER A 57 -6.32 0.33 11.28
N ARG A 58 -6.53 1.62 11.09
CA ARG A 58 -6.18 2.35 9.88
C ARG A 58 -5.29 3.53 10.24
N ILE A 59 -4.34 3.79 9.37
CA ILE A 59 -3.58 5.05 9.38
C ILE A 59 -3.96 5.87 8.17
N TYR A 60 -3.95 7.17 8.37
CA TYR A 60 -4.08 8.14 7.30
C TYR A 60 -2.78 8.90 7.19
N TYR A 61 -2.33 9.06 5.97
CA TYR A 61 -1.08 9.74 5.66
C TYR A 61 -1.27 10.67 4.49
N LYS A 62 -0.39 11.67 4.43
CA LYS A 62 -0.30 12.59 3.31
C LYS A 62 1.12 12.58 2.78
N TYR A 63 1.28 12.75 1.48
CA TYR A 63 2.59 12.77 0.83
C TYR A 63 2.62 13.81 -0.27
N LYS A 64 3.80 14.37 -0.52
CA LYS A 64 3.99 15.42 -1.52
C LYS A 64 4.74 14.85 -2.71
N VAL A 65 4.26 15.18 -3.91
CA VAL A 65 4.96 14.94 -5.17
C VAL A 65 4.86 16.22 -6.00
N GLY A 66 6.00 16.77 -6.36
CA GLY A 66 6.14 18.07 -6.99
C GLY A 66 5.54 19.15 -6.09
N ASN A 67 4.56 19.88 -6.62
CA ASN A 67 3.82 20.89 -5.87
C ASN A 67 2.42 20.43 -5.42
N LYS A 68 2.12 19.13 -5.53
CA LYS A 68 0.82 18.56 -5.17
C LYS A 68 0.90 17.74 -3.89
N LEU A 69 -0.13 17.85 -3.06
CA LEU A 69 -0.30 17.11 -1.82
C LEU A 69 -1.40 16.07 -2.00
N TYR A 70 -1.10 14.82 -1.66
CA TYR A 70 -2.02 13.70 -1.76
C TYR A 70 -2.34 13.15 -0.38
N TYR A 71 -3.51 12.52 -0.26
CA TYR A 71 -4.01 11.95 0.98
C TYR A 71 -4.43 10.52 0.71
N SER A 72 -3.98 9.61 1.58
CA SER A 72 -4.33 8.21 1.49
C SER A 72 -4.46 7.59 2.88
N ASN A 73 -4.90 6.34 2.91
CA ASN A 73 -5.03 5.55 4.13
C ASN A 73 -4.75 4.08 3.83
N THR A 74 -4.21 3.39 4.83
CA THR A 74 -4.02 1.94 4.76
C THR A 74 -4.42 1.26 6.06
N ALA A 75 -4.84 0.01 5.97
CA ALA A 75 -5.10 -0.83 7.12
C ALA A 75 -3.76 -1.31 7.72
N VAL A 76 -3.65 -1.27 9.04
CA VAL A 76 -2.48 -1.70 9.80
C VAL A 76 -2.90 -2.74 10.83
N GLY A 77 -2.24 -3.90 10.82
CA GLY A 77 -2.48 -4.98 11.76
C GLY A 77 -1.51 -4.93 12.93
N GLY A 78 -1.99 -4.93 14.17
CA GLY A 78 -1.18 -5.15 15.38
C GLY A 78 -0.14 -4.07 15.76
N ILE A 79 0.05 -3.03 14.95
CA ILE A 79 1.01 -1.97 15.25
C ILE A 79 0.38 -0.91 16.16
N LYS A 80 1.09 -0.58 17.25
CA LYS A 80 0.68 0.44 18.23
C LYS A 80 0.64 1.84 17.60
N LYS A 81 -0.38 2.64 17.96
CA LYS A 81 -0.59 4.04 17.54
C LYS A 81 0.68 4.89 17.64
N ASN A 82 1.42 4.79 18.76
CA ASN A 82 2.61 5.60 19.03
C ASN A 82 3.79 5.34 18.08
N ARG A 83 3.84 4.16 17.45
CA ARG A 83 4.85 3.85 16.43
C ARG A 83 4.51 4.45 15.08
N LEU A 84 3.25 4.80 14.85
CA LEU A 84 2.75 5.16 13.54
C LEU A 84 2.29 6.60 13.42
N LEU A 85 1.75 7.22 14.46
CA LEU A 85 1.17 8.56 14.38
C LEU A 85 2.26 9.64 14.42
N GLU A 86 2.13 10.69 13.60
CA GLU A 86 3.07 11.82 13.50
C GLU A 86 4.50 11.36 13.17
N LYS A 87 4.59 10.28 12.40
CA LYS A 87 5.85 9.71 11.92
C LYS A 87 5.93 9.82 10.41
N ARG A 88 7.16 9.71 9.93
CA ARG A 88 7.49 9.80 8.51
C ARG A 88 7.92 8.43 8.02
N PHE A 89 7.32 7.98 6.93
CA PHE A 89 7.63 6.70 6.33
C PHE A 89 7.87 6.87 4.84
N LEU A 90 8.59 5.92 4.27
CA LEU A 90 8.78 5.86 2.83
C LEU A 90 7.43 5.52 2.17
N VAL A 91 7.03 6.27 1.16
CA VAL A 91 5.88 5.97 0.31
C VAL A 91 6.38 5.63 -1.07
N ARG A 92 5.95 4.50 -1.60
CA ARG A 92 6.12 4.13 -3.00
C ARG A 92 4.86 4.54 -3.76
N TYR A 93 4.99 5.17 -4.91
CA TYR A 93 3.86 5.60 -5.72
C TYR A 93 4.20 5.50 -7.21
N VAL A 94 3.19 5.43 -8.07
CA VAL A 94 3.36 5.48 -9.52
C VAL A 94 3.00 6.89 -10.02
N TYR A 95 3.91 7.54 -10.77
CA TYR A 95 3.73 8.94 -11.16
C TYR A 95 2.56 9.19 -12.13
N ASP A 96 2.29 8.24 -13.03
CA ASP A 96 1.20 8.28 -14.00
C ASP A 96 -0.13 7.71 -13.47
N ASP A 97 -0.13 7.14 -12.25
CA ASP A 97 -1.30 6.52 -11.63
C ASP A 97 -1.24 6.70 -10.11
N ILE A 98 -1.70 7.87 -9.64
CA ILE A 98 -1.47 8.30 -8.26
C ILE A 98 -2.27 7.52 -7.22
N ASP A 99 -3.30 6.80 -7.67
CA ASP A 99 -4.10 5.85 -6.87
C ASP A 99 -3.34 4.52 -6.65
N LEU A 100 -2.15 4.38 -7.25
CA LEU A 100 -1.20 3.31 -6.98
C LEU A 100 -0.07 3.80 -6.09
N GLU A 101 -0.38 3.87 -4.81
CA GLU A 101 0.54 4.18 -3.75
C GLU A 101 0.53 3.14 -2.62
N GLU A 102 1.66 3.06 -1.93
CA GLU A 102 1.86 2.17 -0.79
C GLU A 102 2.79 2.85 0.21
N ILE A 103 2.32 3.01 1.45
CA ILE A 103 3.17 3.43 2.56
C ILE A 103 3.92 2.23 3.12
N LEU A 104 5.25 2.31 3.16
CA LEU A 104 6.14 1.25 3.62
C LEU A 104 6.51 1.49 5.09
N LEU A 105 5.70 0.99 6.00
CA LEU A 105 5.82 1.22 7.45
C LEU A 105 7.07 0.61 8.09
N VAL A 106 7.73 -0.31 7.39
CA VAL A 106 9.00 -0.92 7.80
C VAL A 106 10.17 0.08 7.66
N TYR A 107 10.00 1.12 6.85
CA TYR A 107 11.04 2.10 6.53
C TYR A 107 10.68 3.49 7.09
N PRO A 108 10.95 3.75 8.39
CA PRO A 108 10.80 5.08 8.97
C PRO A 108 11.87 6.03 8.42
N VAL A 109 11.47 7.22 8.00
CA VAL A 109 12.40 8.21 7.43
C VAL A 109 13.25 8.82 8.54
N PRO A 110 14.59 8.77 8.45
CA PRO A 110 15.49 9.37 9.44
C PRO A 110 15.31 10.88 9.58
N ASP A 111 15.61 11.42 10.76
CA ASP A 111 15.47 12.86 11.04
C ASP A 111 16.43 13.77 10.27
N SER A 112 17.52 13.19 9.76
CA SER A 112 18.47 13.84 8.85
C SER A 112 17.84 14.21 7.50
N ILE A 113 16.86 13.43 7.02
CA ILE A 113 16.18 13.71 5.76
C ILE A 113 15.04 14.69 6.03
N LYS A 114 15.14 15.90 5.45
CA LYS A 114 14.11 16.93 5.59
C LYS A 114 13.00 16.77 4.56
N ASP A 115 13.39 16.64 3.29
CA ASP A 115 12.46 16.61 2.17
C ASP A 115 12.87 15.55 1.12
N ALA A 116 11.87 15.08 0.38
CA ALA A 116 12.08 14.29 -0.81
C ALA A 116 12.40 15.20 -2.01
N PRO A 117 13.14 14.72 -3.03
CA PRO A 117 13.23 15.38 -4.31
C PRO A 117 11.82 15.69 -4.86
N PRO A 118 11.61 16.78 -5.61
CA PRO A 118 10.30 17.15 -6.12
C PRO A 118 9.63 16.00 -6.90
N GLU A 119 10.37 15.26 -7.71
CA GLU A 119 9.80 14.12 -8.45
C GLU A 119 9.90 12.77 -7.71
N GLY A 120 10.25 12.79 -6.42
CA GLY A 120 10.62 11.62 -5.65
C GLY A 120 11.92 10.96 -6.08
N TRP A 121 12.33 9.92 -5.35
CA TRP A 121 13.47 9.09 -5.71
C TRP A 121 13.06 8.04 -6.75
N LYS A 122 13.82 7.91 -7.84
CA LYS A 122 13.63 6.86 -8.85
C LYS A 122 14.03 5.47 -8.36
N LYS A 123 14.92 5.41 -7.35
CA LYS A 123 15.38 4.18 -6.70
C LYS A 123 15.06 4.26 -5.22
N LYS A 124 15.00 3.10 -4.55
CA LYS A 124 14.83 3.05 -3.09
C LYS A 124 16.01 3.79 -2.43
N PRO A 125 15.77 4.72 -1.49
CA PRO A 125 16.85 5.41 -0.77
C PRO A 125 17.75 4.44 0.02
N GLU A 126 19.03 4.78 0.18
CA GLU A 126 20.05 3.91 0.80
C GLU A 126 19.68 3.44 2.21
N TRP A 127 19.24 4.34 3.08
CA TRP A 127 18.82 4.00 4.45
C TRP A 127 17.70 2.94 4.51
N ALA A 128 16.81 2.92 3.50
CA ALA A 128 15.72 1.95 3.42
C ALA A 128 16.22 0.60 2.87
N VAL A 129 17.32 0.58 2.13
CA VAL A 129 18.01 -0.65 1.73
C VAL A 129 18.73 -1.25 2.94
N GLU A 130 19.45 -0.43 3.72
CA GLU A 130 20.14 -0.86 4.95
C GLU A 130 19.16 -1.43 5.98
N THR A 131 18.01 -0.79 6.16
CA THR A 131 16.96 -1.30 7.06
C THR A 131 16.45 -2.68 6.62
N ALA A 132 16.44 -2.97 5.32
CA ALA A 132 16.03 -4.27 4.80
C ALA A 132 17.07 -5.36 5.13
N ILE A 133 18.35 -5.05 4.97
CA ILE A 133 19.49 -5.94 5.30
C ILE A 133 19.53 -6.20 6.81
N SER A 134 19.43 -5.14 7.61
CA SER A 134 19.44 -5.28 9.07
C SER A 134 18.30 -6.15 9.60
N ASN A 135 17.14 -6.19 8.94
CA ASN A 135 16.03 -7.06 9.32
C ASN A 135 16.17 -8.50 8.78
N SER A 136 16.95 -8.74 7.73
CA SER A 136 17.20 -10.10 7.20
C SER A 136 18.22 -10.88 8.01
N ASP A 137 19.11 -10.20 8.75
CA ASP A 137 20.15 -10.82 9.56
C ASP A 137 19.64 -11.47 10.87
N TRP A 138 18.32 -11.41 11.12
CA TRP A 138 17.65 -12.00 12.29
C TRP A 138 16.95 -13.34 12.00
N TRP A 139 17.22 -13.94 10.83
CA TRP A 139 16.75 -15.27 10.41
C TRP A 139 17.93 -16.18 10.08
#